data_AF-A0A956IB63-F1
#
_entry.id   AF-A0A956IB63-F1
#
_cell.length_a   1.000
_cell.length_b   1.000
_cell.length_c   1.000
_cell.angle_alpha   90.00
_cell.angle_beta   90.00
_cell.angle_gamma   90.00
#
_symmetry.space_group_name_H-M   'P 1'
#
loop_
_entity.id
_entity.type
_entity.pdbx_description
1 polymer ?
#
loop_
_entity_poly.entity_id
_entity_poly.type
_entity_poly.pdbx_seq_one_letter_code
_entity_poly.pdbx_strand_id
1 'polypeptide(L)'
;MGSRFTWLLLLLGLGCSDAPMDALGLTPEGDGPRIVWNLNHEPLPELPLPNDVATWPDPTSPTGRRVNVALVAPTDFEVLTRTLFGELDGWGTYGGITIPFEEHVDTRDLFERQGGGSEAFSTAKFAEHAIYLVDLETGLPMPLDVNGGSFHYVLDNPEQYWRNDPRAGASNALFETVNEDVNGNGVLDPGEDTDFDGTLDQPSTFDGTADEPLDTVDEMTWFYERETKTLVLRPTLPLRPRHTYAVVLTDRLRGTNGQSVRSPFEAAHPLSQRDALEPLADRLAQHPELYGDLATRGWDGISFAWTFTTQSTTQDLDALRAGLYGDGPFSWLAADFPPDYALAPMQGGRRCEPEPGQMYIAPGDRFISALEGVAGLALGLTEDQTARVIDSYSNLSHVVVMYFESPFLLGDPKTTDLPDTWRVDADRGRAEVSREAMSMILFVPKEGVQPHPVAFYVHGYGSASAEPLPFAGYMLQHGVATAMLNAEGHGVPLDDGLLNIVGSLFDSNCLTPSANAILDGRAEDIDGDGLVDSGVNFWTAYVFHTRDVVRQSVLDHMRVIQILRS
;
A
#
# COMPACT_ATOMS: atom_id res chain seq x y z
N MET A 1 89.02 23.87 -14.94
CA MET A 1 88.01 24.77 -14.36
C MET A 1 86.92 24.89 -15.40
N GLY A 2 85.79 24.18 -15.34
CA GLY A 2 84.86 24.05 -14.20
C GLY A 2 83.89 25.25 -14.26
N SER A 3 82.58 25.14 -14.38
CA SER A 3 81.70 23.99 -14.14
C SER A 3 80.49 23.97 -15.07
N ARG A 4 79.98 22.75 -15.22
CA ARG A 4 78.62 22.39 -15.66
C ARG A 4 77.59 23.05 -14.72
N PHE A 5 76.52 23.60 -15.26
CA PHE A 5 75.30 23.88 -14.52
C PHE A 5 74.15 23.14 -15.19
N THR A 6 73.81 22.02 -14.55
CA THR A 6 72.62 21.21 -14.78
C THR A 6 71.42 21.98 -14.25
N TRP A 7 70.40 22.22 -15.08
CA TRP A 7 69.09 22.64 -14.59
C TRP A 7 68.14 21.45 -14.74
N LEU A 8 67.67 20.98 -13.58
CA LEU A 8 66.65 19.96 -13.40
C LEU A 8 65.39 20.31 -14.21
N LEU A 9 64.91 19.36 -15.01
CA LEU A 9 63.49 19.31 -15.35
C LEU A 9 62.71 18.99 -14.06
N LEU A 10 61.95 19.96 -13.56
CA LEU A 10 60.80 19.67 -12.68
C LEU A 10 59.68 19.13 -13.57
N LEU A 11 59.54 17.80 -13.63
CA LEU A 11 58.30 17.15 -14.02
C LEU A 11 57.30 17.34 -12.88
N LEU A 12 56.54 18.44 -12.94
CA LEU A 12 55.27 18.55 -12.21
C LEU A 12 54.30 17.57 -12.89
N GLY A 13 54.25 16.35 -12.36
CA GLY A 13 53.13 15.44 -12.61
C GLY A 13 51.90 16.02 -11.93
N LEU A 14 51.24 16.97 -12.59
CA LEU A 14 49.82 17.19 -12.39
C LEU A 14 49.13 15.95 -12.97
N GLY A 15 48.85 14.97 -12.12
CA GLY A 15 47.80 14.01 -12.44
C GLY A 15 46.52 14.82 -12.60
N CYS A 16 46.06 14.99 -13.83
CA CYS A 16 44.68 15.37 -14.08
C CYS A 16 43.81 14.26 -13.50
N SER A 17 43.28 14.45 -12.29
CA SER A 17 42.00 13.84 -11.98
C SER A 17 40.95 14.66 -12.73
N ASP A 18 40.35 14.11 -13.77
CA ASP A 18 39.16 14.68 -14.42
C ASP A 18 37.91 14.57 -13.53
N ALA A 19 38.10 14.29 -12.24
CA ALA A 19 37.07 14.27 -11.20
C ALA A 19 36.20 15.54 -11.30
N PRO A 20 34.86 15.39 -11.39
CA PRO A 20 33.98 16.54 -11.47
C PRO A 20 34.23 17.44 -10.25
N MET A 21 34.61 18.70 -10.47
CA MET A 21 34.94 19.61 -9.36
C MET A 21 33.79 19.83 -8.37
N ASP A 22 32.58 19.46 -8.75
CA ASP A 22 31.35 19.60 -7.97
C ASP A 22 30.88 18.29 -7.30
N ALA A 23 31.61 17.18 -7.40
CA ALA A 23 31.23 15.91 -6.79
C ALA A 23 31.49 15.92 -5.27
N LEU A 24 30.52 15.41 -4.48
CA LEU A 24 30.68 15.24 -3.03
C LEU A 24 31.54 14.00 -2.68
N GLY A 25 31.60 13.03 -3.58
CA GLY A 25 32.37 11.80 -3.47
C GLY A 25 32.61 11.18 -4.85
N LEU A 26 33.63 10.35 -4.97
CA LEU A 26 33.96 9.64 -6.19
C LEU A 26 33.53 8.18 -6.10
N THR A 27 33.15 7.59 -7.24
CA THR A 27 32.92 6.15 -7.32
C THR A 27 34.18 5.40 -6.88
N PRO A 28 34.05 4.31 -6.10
CA PRO A 28 35.18 3.45 -5.80
C PRO A 28 35.83 2.90 -7.07
N GLU A 29 37.15 2.74 -7.03
CA GLU A 29 37.89 2.01 -8.07
C GLU A 29 37.51 0.51 -8.05
N GLY A 30 37.55 -0.13 -9.22
CA GLY A 30 37.35 -1.57 -9.36
C GLY A 30 36.43 -1.95 -10.52
N ASP A 31 36.16 -3.25 -10.60
CA ASP A 31 35.35 -3.87 -11.66
C ASP A 31 34.10 -4.55 -11.09
N GLY A 32 33.56 -4.04 -9.98
CA GLY A 32 32.32 -4.57 -9.39
C GLY A 32 31.06 -4.14 -10.15
N PRO A 33 29.90 -4.73 -9.82
CA PRO A 33 28.65 -4.49 -10.55
C PRO A 33 28.30 -3.02 -10.61
N ARG A 34 28.06 -2.52 -11.82
CA ARG A 34 27.66 -1.14 -12.04
C ARG A 34 26.15 -1.04 -12.02
N ILE A 35 25.64 0.01 -11.39
CA ILE A 35 24.20 0.33 -11.38
C ILE A 35 23.78 0.75 -12.78
N VAL A 36 22.63 0.23 -13.25
CA VAL A 36 22.08 0.61 -14.54
C VAL A 36 21.51 2.03 -14.49
N TRP A 37 21.78 2.82 -15.52
CA TRP A 37 21.26 4.18 -15.66
C TRP A 37 21.02 4.54 -17.12
N ASN A 38 19.79 4.38 -17.57
CA ASN A 38 19.34 4.66 -18.93
C ASN A 38 18.00 5.43 -18.92
N LEU A 39 18.11 6.76 -18.94
CA LEU A 39 16.94 7.66 -19.01
C LEU A 39 16.20 7.60 -20.34
N ASN A 40 16.78 6.99 -21.38
CA ASN A 40 16.21 6.90 -22.72
C ASN A 40 15.68 5.49 -23.03
N HIS A 41 15.65 4.59 -22.05
CA HIS A 41 15.02 3.29 -22.22
C HIS A 41 13.52 3.48 -22.48
N GLU A 42 12.98 2.70 -23.42
CA GLU A 42 11.55 2.69 -23.76
C GLU A 42 10.94 1.35 -23.36
N PRO A 43 9.71 1.33 -22.82
CA PRO A 43 8.78 2.47 -22.73
C PRO A 43 8.98 3.35 -21.49
N LEU A 44 9.75 2.92 -20.50
CA LEU A 44 10.04 3.64 -19.26
C LEU A 44 11.56 3.64 -18.99
N PRO A 45 12.11 4.68 -18.35
CA PRO A 45 13.53 4.77 -18.08
C PRO A 45 13.97 3.67 -17.09
N GLU A 46 15.19 3.19 -17.26
CA GLU A 46 15.77 2.13 -16.43
C GLU A 46 16.87 2.71 -15.54
N LEU A 47 16.57 2.85 -14.25
CA LEU A 47 17.44 3.41 -13.23
C LEU A 47 16.94 2.97 -11.85
N PRO A 48 17.68 3.23 -10.76
CA PRO A 48 17.12 3.03 -9.44
C PRO A 48 15.87 3.89 -9.24
N LEU A 49 14.77 3.29 -8.79
CA LEU A 49 13.52 3.98 -8.46
C LEU A 49 13.11 3.62 -7.04
N PRO A 50 12.46 4.51 -6.27
CA PRO A 50 12.15 5.90 -6.59
C PRO A 50 13.40 6.79 -6.68
N ASN A 51 13.36 7.80 -7.53
CA ASN A 51 14.49 8.73 -7.74
C ASN A 51 14.03 10.10 -8.23
N ASP A 52 14.46 11.16 -7.56
CA ASP A 52 14.09 12.53 -7.89
C ASP A 52 14.58 13.01 -9.28
N VAL A 53 15.55 12.33 -9.91
CA VAL A 53 15.88 12.58 -11.32
C VAL A 53 14.73 12.20 -12.26
N ALA A 54 13.93 11.20 -11.91
CA ALA A 54 12.72 10.80 -12.63
C ALA A 54 11.49 11.63 -12.19
N THR A 55 11.70 12.88 -11.79
CA THR A 55 10.65 13.85 -11.48
C THR A 55 10.87 15.14 -12.27
N TRP A 56 9.83 15.96 -12.40
CA TRP A 56 9.94 17.30 -12.98
C TRP A 56 9.48 18.36 -11.97
N PRO A 57 10.06 19.58 -12.00
CA PRO A 57 9.76 20.61 -11.00
C PRO A 57 8.39 21.26 -11.24
N ASP A 58 7.52 21.25 -10.23
CA ASP A 58 6.23 21.92 -10.22
C ASP A 58 6.06 22.73 -8.92
N PRO A 59 6.34 24.04 -8.92
CA PRO A 59 6.18 24.89 -7.74
C PRO A 59 4.74 24.99 -7.21
N THR A 60 3.76 24.47 -7.95
CA THR A 60 2.35 24.45 -7.54
C THR A 60 1.95 23.15 -6.85
N SER A 61 2.81 22.12 -6.84
CA SER A 61 2.56 20.89 -6.10
C SER A 61 3.09 21.01 -4.65
N PRO A 62 2.52 20.27 -3.67
CA PRO A 62 2.91 20.37 -2.26
C PRO A 62 4.40 20.10 -1.98
N THR A 63 5.06 19.29 -2.79
CA THR A 63 6.48 18.93 -2.68
C THR A 63 7.38 19.72 -3.63
N GLY A 64 6.82 20.54 -4.53
CA GLY A 64 7.57 21.25 -5.56
C GLY A 64 7.94 20.40 -6.78
N ARG A 65 7.44 19.16 -6.89
CA ARG A 65 7.76 18.20 -7.97
C ARG A 65 6.55 17.38 -8.40
N ARG A 66 6.66 16.70 -9.54
CA ARG A 66 5.78 15.60 -9.94
C ARG A 66 6.55 14.44 -10.55
N VAL A 67 6.02 13.24 -10.43
CA VAL A 67 6.59 12.06 -11.08
C VAL A 67 6.62 12.27 -12.60
N ASN A 68 7.76 11.97 -13.23
CA ASN A 68 7.92 12.07 -14.67
C ASN A 68 7.69 10.71 -15.32
N VAL A 69 6.69 10.62 -16.19
CA VAL A 69 6.28 9.37 -16.84
C VAL A 69 5.89 9.65 -18.29
N ALA A 70 6.30 8.76 -19.20
CA ALA A 70 6.02 8.91 -20.62
C ALA A 70 4.53 8.70 -20.92
N LEU A 71 3.84 9.71 -21.46
CA LEU A 71 2.42 9.59 -21.81
C LEU A 71 2.17 8.82 -23.12
N VAL A 72 3.23 8.44 -23.84
CA VAL A 72 3.13 7.62 -25.04
C VAL A 72 3.00 6.16 -24.64
N ALA A 73 1.81 5.59 -24.84
CA ALA A 73 1.49 4.21 -24.53
C ALA A 73 0.57 3.59 -25.59
N PRO A 74 0.62 2.25 -25.79
CA PRO A 74 -0.17 1.55 -26.80
C PRO A 74 -1.69 1.51 -26.54
N THR A 75 -2.15 1.71 -25.29
CA THR A 75 -3.57 1.60 -24.92
C THR A 75 -4.08 2.82 -24.16
N ASP A 76 -5.37 3.14 -24.29
CA ASP A 76 -6.00 4.24 -23.56
C ASP A 76 -5.94 4.03 -22.04
N PHE A 77 -6.06 2.77 -21.58
CA PHE A 77 -5.90 2.40 -20.17
C PHE A 77 -4.52 2.78 -19.62
N GLU A 78 -3.48 2.50 -20.38
CA GLU A 78 -2.12 2.82 -19.99
C GLU A 78 -1.84 4.33 -20.08
N VAL A 79 -2.38 5.01 -21.10
CA VAL A 79 -2.32 6.49 -21.18
C VAL A 79 -2.97 7.13 -19.95
N LEU A 80 -4.15 6.65 -19.55
CA LEU A 80 -4.85 7.13 -18.35
C LEU A 80 -4.01 6.89 -17.09
N THR A 81 -3.54 5.64 -16.90
CA THR A 81 -2.74 5.26 -15.73
C THR A 81 -1.47 6.11 -15.61
N ARG A 82 -0.75 6.30 -16.72
CA ARG A 82 0.46 7.13 -16.76
C ARG A 82 0.15 8.62 -16.56
N THR A 83 -0.99 9.11 -17.08
CA THR A 83 -1.43 10.49 -16.81
C THR A 83 -1.61 10.72 -15.31
N LEU A 84 -2.28 9.80 -14.62
CA LEU A 84 -2.53 9.87 -13.19
C LEU A 84 -1.24 9.71 -12.35
N PHE A 85 -0.28 8.87 -12.80
CA PHE A 85 1.06 8.85 -12.20
C PHE A 85 1.77 10.20 -12.34
N GLY A 86 1.65 10.85 -13.50
CA GLY A 86 2.20 12.19 -13.75
C GLY A 86 1.57 13.29 -12.89
N GLU A 87 0.41 13.04 -12.27
CA GLU A 87 -0.23 13.94 -11.31
C GLU A 87 0.31 13.78 -9.88
N LEU A 88 1.00 12.67 -9.54
CA LEU A 88 1.56 12.47 -8.20
C LEU A 88 2.64 13.50 -7.89
N ASP A 89 2.56 14.12 -6.72
CA ASP A 89 3.53 15.11 -6.25
C ASP A 89 4.78 14.46 -5.62
N GLY A 90 4.96 13.14 -5.72
CA GLY A 90 6.16 12.49 -5.21
C GLY A 90 6.03 10.99 -5.24
N TRP A 91 6.98 10.32 -4.60
CA TRP A 91 7.05 8.86 -4.55
C TRP A 91 6.22 8.30 -3.39
N GLY A 92 5.87 7.02 -3.47
CA GLY A 92 5.14 6.32 -2.41
C GLY A 92 5.90 6.32 -1.08
N THR A 93 5.18 6.40 0.05
CA THR A 93 5.76 6.30 1.39
C THR A 93 6.05 4.86 1.82
N TYR A 94 5.59 3.88 1.06
CA TYR A 94 5.74 2.45 1.38
C TYR A 94 6.05 1.61 0.13
N GLY A 95 6.38 2.28 -0.98
CA GLY A 95 6.70 1.63 -2.25
C GLY A 95 8.06 0.92 -2.20
N GLY A 96 8.25 -0.04 -3.11
CA GLY A 96 9.53 -0.70 -3.30
C GLY A 96 10.60 0.24 -3.87
N ILE A 97 11.84 -0.03 -3.51
CA ILE A 97 13.06 0.59 -4.02
C ILE A 97 13.73 -0.44 -4.91
N THR A 98 13.74 -0.20 -6.22
CA THR A 98 14.38 -1.05 -7.22
C THR A 98 15.76 -0.51 -7.56
N ILE A 99 16.75 -1.41 -7.68
CA ILE A 99 18.13 -1.06 -8.00
C ILE A 99 18.67 -2.08 -9.01
N PRO A 100 18.61 -1.77 -10.32
CA PRO A 100 19.14 -2.65 -11.36
C PRO A 100 20.67 -2.56 -11.47
N PHE A 101 21.32 -3.69 -11.76
CA PHE A 101 22.77 -3.80 -11.95
C PHE A 101 23.14 -4.48 -13.28
N GLU A 102 24.27 -4.09 -13.87
CA GLU A 102 24.80 -4.73 -15.09
C GLU A 102 25.25 -6.20 -14.83
N GLU A 103 25.64 -6.50 -13.59
CA GLU A 103 26.14 -7.80 -13.13
C GLU A 103 25.51 -8.20 -11.79
N HIS A 104 25.58 -9.50 -11.42
CA HIS A 104 25.01 -9.98 -10.16
C HIS A 104 25.73 -9.43 -8.93
N VAL A 105 24.92 -8.99 -7.95
CA VAL A 105 25.39 -8.72 -6.59
C VAL A 105 25.48 -10.02 -5.78
N ASP A 106 26.34 -10.04 -4.75
CA ASP A 106 26.39 -11.14 -3.79
C ASP A 106 25.22 -11.00 -2.81
N THR A 107 24.09 -11.63 -3.16
CA THR A 107 22.84 -11.54 -2.38
C THR A 107 22.96 -12.21 -1.02
N ARG A 108 23.81 -13.24 -0.87
CA ARG A 108 24.01 -13.93 0.40
C ARG A 108 24.82 -13.07 1.37
N ASP A 109 25.90 -12.45 0.90
CA ASP A 109 26.67 -11.47 1.68
C ASP A 109 25.78 -10.28 2.09
N LEU A 110 24.97 -9.74 1.17
CA LEU A 110 24.02 -8.67 1.48
C LEU A 110 23.03 -9.08 2.57
N PHE A 111 22.41 -10.27 2.44
CA PHE A 111 21.45 -10.79 3.41
C PHE A 111 22.07 -10.92 4.81
N GLU A 112 23.27 -11.50 4.91
CA GLU A 112 23.97 -11.70 6.18
C GLU A 112 24.36 -10.37 6.86
N ARG A 113 24.84 -9.40 6.07
CA ARG A 113 25.20 -8.06 6.55
C ARG A 113 24.01 -7.26 7.07
N GLN A 114 22.83 -7.49 6.51
CA GLN A 114 21.61 -6.74 6.84
C GLN A 114 20.86 -7.32 8.04
N GLY A 115 21.34 -8.42 8.61
CA GLY A 115 20.70 -9.10 9.73
C GLY A 115 20.92 -10.60 9.71
N GLY A 116 20.57 -11.22 8.57
CA GLY A 116 20.46 -12.66 8.38
C GLY A 116 19.32 -13.32 9.19
N GLY A 117 18.89 -14.51 8.76
CA GLY A 117 18.00 -15.41 9.50
C GLY A 117 16.58 -14.89 9.81
N SER A 118 15.96 -15.41 10.88
CA SER A 118 14.60 -15.03 11.33
C SER A 118 14.50 -13.64 11.98
N GLU A 119 15.60 -12.89 12.02
CA GLU A 119 15.69 -11.50 12.46
C GLU A 119 16.03 -10.58 11.27
N ALA A 120 15.62 -10.90 10.03
CA ALA A 120 16.09 -10.26 8.80
C ALA A 120 15.70 -8.76 8.58
N PHE A 121 15.56 -8.05 9.69
CA PHE A 121 16.07 -6.72 9.92
C PHE A 121 16.52 -6.57 11.40
N SER A 122 17.79 -6.19 11.66
CA SER A 122 18.29 -5.94 13.03
C SER A 122 18.88 -4.53 13.18
N THR A 123 18.20 -3.68 13.94
CA THR A 123 18.71 -2.34 14.30
C THR A 123 20.08 -2.39 15.00
N ALA A 124 20.44 -3.53 15.60
CA ALA A 124 21.73 -3.72 16.27
C ALA A 124 22.91 -3.83 15.29
N LYS A 125 22.65 -4.18 14.02
CA LYS A 125 23.68 -4.32 12.97
C LYS A 125 23.79 -3.14 12.04
N PHE A 126 23.06 -2.04 12.29
CA PHE A 126 23.04 -0.90 11.37
C PHE A 126 24.45 -0.46 10.94
N ALA A 127 25.42 -0.41 11.85
CA ALA A 127 26.80 0.00 11.55
C ALA A 127 27.52 -0.84 10.47
N GLU A 128 27.04 -2.05 10.17
CA GLU A 128 27.63 -3.00 9.23
C GLU A 128 26.85 -3.09 7.90
N HIS A 129 25.68 -2.44 7.81
CA HIS A 129 24.82 -2.56 6.64
C HIS A 129 25.51 -2.06 5.38
N ALA A 130 25.22 -2.75 4.27
CA ALA A 130 25.67 -2.40 2.94
C ALA A 130 24.80 -1.33 2.24
N ILE A 131 23.54 -1.20 2.66
CA ILE A 131 22.52 -0.30 2.07
C ILE A 131 21.75 0.38 3.20
N TYR A 132 21.52 1.69 3.08
CA TYR A 132 20.72 2.48 4.01
C TYR A 132 19.67 3.30 3.25
N LEU A 133 18.50 3.46 3.87
CA LEU A 133 17.54 4.51 3.52
C LEU A 133 17.59 5.56 4.63
N VAL A 134 18.10 6.75 4.35
CA VAL A 134 18.36 7.79 5.36
C VAL A 134 17.37 8.94 5.20
N ASP A 135 16.67 9.29 6.28
CA ASP A 135 15.91 10.54 6.36
C ASP A 135 16.89 11.72 6.40
N LEU A 136 16.89 12.59 5.38
CA LEU A 136 17.86 13.68 5.30
C LEU A 136 17.57 14.82 6.29
N GLU A 137 16.36 14.88 6.85
CA GLU A 137 16.02 15.85 7.89
C GLU A 137 16.62 15.44 9.24
N THR A 138 16.51 14.15 9.59
CA THR A 138 16.91 13.65 10.91
C THR A 138 18.26 12.96 10.93
N GLY A 139 18.71 12.42 9.81
CA GLY A 139 19.88 11.54 9.72
C GLY A 139 19.64 10.13 10.26
N LEU A 140 18.39 9.74 10.51
CA LEU A 140 18.06 8.40 10.99
C LEU A 140 17.86 7.43 9.81
N PRO A 141 18.36 6.18 9.91
CA PRO A 141 18.10 5.14 8.93
C PRO A 141 16.70 4.56 9.12
N MET A 142 16.03 4.29 8.01
CA MET A 142 14.77 3.59 7.93
C MET A 142 15.01 2.09 7.70
N PRO A 143 14.25 1.22 8.37
CA PRO A 143 14.38 -0.22 8.22
C PRO A 143 13.97 -0.66 6.81
N LEU A 144 14.79 -1.50 6.18
CA LEU A 144 14.53 -2.12 4.87
C LEU A 144 14.38 -3.63 5.04
N ASP A 145 13.39 -4.22 4.37
CA ASP A 145 13.20 -5.65 4.31
C ASP A 145 14.17 -6.27 3.31
N VAL A 146 15.01 -7.19 3.80
CA VAL A 146 15.94 -7.99 3.00
C VAL A 146 15.71 -9.44 3.39
N ASN A 147 14.59 -10.01 2.92
CA ASN A 147 14.11 -11.33 3.31
C ASN A 147 13.76 -11.43 4.82
N GLY A 148 13.13 -10.37 5.36
CA GLY A 148 12.75 -10.23 6.78
C GLY A 148 11.49 -10.97 7.20
N GLY A 149 10.69 -11.44 6.23
CA GLY A 149 9.35 -11.95 6.47
C GLY A 149 8.32 -10.84 6.75
N SER A 150 8.67 -9.56 6.55
CA SER A 150 7.72 -8.45 6.72
C SER A 150 6.67 -8.40 5.62
N PHE A 151 6.95 -9.03 4.48
CA PHE A 151 6.07 -9.15 3.32
C PHE A 151 5.94 -10.62 2.94
N HIS A 152 4.71 -11.11 2.87
CA HIS A 152 4.41 -12.48 2.45
C HIS A 152 4.17 -12.50 0.93
N TYR A 153 4.99 -13.30 0.23
CA TYR A 153 4.90 -13.48 -1.22
C TYR A 153 4.41 -14.87 -1.63
N VAL A 154 4.43 -15.81 -0.68
CA VAL A 154 4.04 -17.20 -0.90
C VAL A 154 2.53 -17.28 -1.11
N LEU A 155 2.12 -18.01 -2.14
CA LEU A 155 0.72 -18.29 -2.46
C LEU A 155 0.18 -19.41 -1.56
N ASP A 156 -0.97 -19.17 -0.95
CA ASP A 156 -1.69 -20.21 -0.18
C ASP A 156 -2.23 -21.34 -1.08
N ASN A 157 -2.55 -21.03 -2.34
CA ASN A 157 -3.03 -21.99 -3.34
C ASN A 157 -2.32 -21.78 -4.70
N PRO A 158 -1.15 -22.39 -4.90
CA PRO A 158 -0.34 -22.28 -6.13
C PRO A 158 -1.01 -22.70 -7.44
N GLU A 159 -2.13 -23.43 -7.39
CA GLU A 159 -2.84 -23.94 -8.58
C GLU A 159 -4.19 -23.23 -8.84
N GLN A 160 -4.47 -22.11 -8.15
CA GLN A 160 -5.80 -21.51 -8.13
C GLN A 160 -6.22 -20.82 -9.44
N TYR A 161 -5.27 -20.29 -10.22
CA TYR A 161 -5.59 -19.27 -11.23
C TYR A 161 -6.13 -19.85 -12.54
N TRP A 162 -5.31 -20.63 -13.27
CA TRP A 162 -5.66 -21.09 -14.59
C TRP A 162 -5.20 -22.53 -14.83
N ARG A 163 -6.07 -23.38 -15.39
CA ARG A 163 -5.80 -24.82 -15.56
C ARG A 163 -4.59 -25.15 -16.46
N ASN A 164 -4.25 -24.25 -17.39
CA ASN A 164 -3.10 -24.38 -18.29
C ASN A 164 -2.01 -23.36 -17.97
N ASP A 165 -1.91 -22.89 -16.73
CA ASP A 165 -0.86 -21.96 -16.31
C ASP A 165 0.50 -22.67 -16.41
N PRO A 166 1.47 -22.16 -17.20
CA PRO A 166 2.80 -22.78 -17.30
C PRO A 166 3.56 -22.76 -15.98
N ARG A 167 3.19 -21.87 -15.06
CA ARG A 167 3.77 -21.73 -13.71
C ARG A 167 2.86 -22.33 -12.64
N ALA A 168 1.94 -23.24 -13.01
CA ALA A 168 1.12 -23.97 -12.04
C ALA A 168 1.99 -24.68 -10.99
N GLY A 169 1.73 -24.41 -9.71
CA GLY A 169 2.51 -24.97 -8.60
C GLY A 169 3.70 -24.10 -8.15
N ALA A 170 3.97 -22.97 -8.81
CA ALA A 170 4.97 -22.01 -8.35
C ALA A 170 4.61 -21.45 -6.96
N SER A 171 5.63 -21.26 -6.11
CA SER A 171 5.43 -20.79 -4.73
C SER A 171 4.88 -19.37 -4.67
N ASN A 172 5.06 -18.57 -5.71
CA ASN A 172 4.74 -17.15 -5.75
C ASN A 172 4.42 -16.70 -7.19
N ALA A 173 3.88 -15.48 -7.35
CA ALA A 173 3.56 -14.89 -8.65
C ALA A 173 4.43 -13.67 -9.02
N LEU A 174 5.51 -13.40 -8.29
CA LEU A 174 6.32 -12.19 -8.45
C LEU A 174 7.72 -12.44 -9.01
N PHE A 175 8.32 -13.58 -8.66
CA PHE A 175 9.68 -13.94 -8.98
C PHE A 175 9.71 -15.32 -9.61
N GLU A 176 10.60 -15.49 -10.57
CA GLU A 176 10.76 -16.76 -11.27
C GLU A 176 11.20 -17.88 -10.32
N THR A 177 10.66 -19.07 -10.51
CA THR A 177 10.84 -20.28 -9.69
C THR A 177 11.32 -21.49 -10.48
N VAL A 178 11.30 -21.40 -11.81
CA VAL A 178 11.61 -22.44 -12.77
C VAL A 178 13.00 -22.20 -13.33
N ASN A 179 13.76 -23.29 -13.46
CA ASN A 179 14.99 -23.30 -14.23
C ASN A 179 14.67 -23.84 -15.63
N GLU A 180 14.82 -23.00 -16.64
CA GLU A 180 14.55 -23.36 -18.03
C GLU A 180 15.75 -23.98 -18.74
N ASP A 181 16.96 -23.88 -18.18
CA ASP A 181 18.17 -24.52 -18.72
C ASP A 181 18.20 -26.02 -18.41
N VAL A 182 17.25 -26.75 -18.99
CA VAL A 182 17.04 -28.18 -18.74
C VAL A 182 18.27 -29.00 -19.13
N ASN A 183 19.06 -28.52 -20.09
CA ASN A 183 20.24 -29.22 -20.57
C ASN A 183 21.58 -28.67 -20.04
N GLY A 184 21.56 -27.56 -19.30
CA GLY A 184 22.70 -27.00 -18.57
C GLY A 184 23.76 -26.36 -19.47
N ASN A 185 23.38 -25.87 -20.65
CA ASN A 185 24.31 -25.29 -21.63
C ASN A 185 24.35 -23.75 -21.58
N GLY A 186 23.46 -23.12 -20.79
CA GLY A 186 23.34 -21.67 -20.66
C GLY A 186 22.85 -20.95 -21.93
N VAL A 187 22.15 -21.63 -22.82
CA VAL A 187 21.60 -21.12 -24.08
C VAL A 187 20.13 -21.47 -24.16
N LEU A 188 19.28 -20.49 -24.48
CA LEU A 188 17.85 -20.72 -24.69
C LEU A 188 17.62 -21.63 -25.91
N ASP A 189 17.33 -22.91 -25.68
CA ASP A 189 17.02 -23.87 -26.72
C ASP A 189 15.50 -23.94 -27.03
N PRO A 190 15.10 -24.40 -28.23
CA PRO A 190 13.69 -24.53 -28.58
C PRO A 190 12.90 -25.41 -27.59
N GLY A 191 11.94 -24.80 -26.90
CA GLY A 191 11.07 -25.46 -25.93
C GLY A 191 11.51 -25.33 -24.48
N GLU A 192 12.61 -24.63 -24.21
CA GLU A 192 13.03 -24.24 -22.85
C GLU A 192 12.31 -22.97 -22.37
N ASP A 193 12.04 -22.03 -23.29
CA ASP A 193 11.19 -20.85 -23.06
C ASP A 193 9.73 -21.29 -22.81
N THR A 194 9.36 -21.48 -21.55
CA THR A 194 8.08 -22.08 -21.15
C THR A 194 7.00 -21.05 -20.84
N ASP A 195 7.36 -19.78 -20.63
CA ASP A 195 6.43 -18.66 -20.47
C ASP A 195 6.45 -17.65 -21.64
N PHE A 196 7.33 -17.84 -22.62
CA PHE A 196 7.40 -17.12 -23.89
C PHE A 196 7.87 -15.66 -23.78
N ASP A 197 8.70 -15.35 -22.78
CA ASP A 197 9.28 -14.02 -22.62
C ASP A 197 10.60 -13.83 -23.41
N GLY A 198 11.20 -14.93 -23.87
CA GLY A 198 12.41 -14.96 -24.67
C GLY A 198 13.72 -14.90 -23.87
N THR A 199 13.65 -15.05 -22.55
CA THR A 199 14.80 -15.20 -21.65
C THR A 199 15.01 -16.67 -21.29
N LEU A 200 16.23 -17.02 -20.85
CA LEU A 200 16.51 -18.33 -20.26
C LEU A 200 16.46 -18.19 -18.75
N ASP A 201 15.37 -18.64 -18.16
CA ASP A 201 15.09 -18.38 -16.75
C ASP A 201 15.91 -19.20 -15.77
N GLN A 202 16.16 -18.55 -14.63
CA GLN A 202 16.68 -19.17 -13.42
C GLN A 202 15.80 -18.80 -12.23
N PRO A 203 15.57 -19.75 -11.30
CA PRO A 203 14.88 -19.46 -10.05
C PRO A 203 15.54 -18.29 -9.32
N SER A 204 14.74 -17.41 -8.73
CA SER A 204 15.22 -16.29 -7.90
C SER A 204 15.67 -16.74 -6.50
N THR A 205 16.41 -17.84 -6.42
CA THR A 205 17.10 -18.33 -5.22
C THR A 205 18.52 -17.75 -5.15
N PHE A 206 19.18 -17.93 -4.01
CA PHE A 206 20.52 -17.35 -3.80
C PHE A 206 21.54 -17.81 -4.84
N ASP A 207 21.51 -19.08 -5.24
CA ASP A 207 22.43 -19.65 -6.22
C ASP A 207 21.84 -19.79 -7.63
N GLY A 208 20.55 -19.50 -7.82
CA GLY A 208 19.89 -19.62 -9.12
C GLY A 208 19.46 -21.04 -9.45
N THR A 209 19.29 -21.89 -8.44
CA THR A 209 18.87 -23.27 -8.59
C THR A 209 17.70 -23.59 -7.66
N ALA A 210 16.87 -24.56 -8.05
CA ALA A 210 15.80 -25.13 -7.23
C ALA A 210 15.67 -26.61 -7.61
N ASP A 211 15.87 -27.51 -6.64
CA ASP A 211 15.83 -28.96 -6.89
C ASP A 211 14.38 -29.49 -6.88
N GLU A 212 13.52 -28.93 -6.01
CA GLU A 212 12.08 -29.19 -5.96
C GLU A 212 11.26 -27.88 -5.89
N PRO A 213 10.00 -27.86 -6.38
CA PRO A 213 9.16 -26.66 -6.32
C PRO A 213 8.96 -26.09 -4.91
N LEU A 214 8.98 -26.94 -3.87
CA LEU A 214 8.86 -26.51 -2.48
C LEU A 214 10.12 -25.82 -1.94
N ASP A 215 11.30 -26.06 -2.53
CA ASP A 215 12.54 -25.36 -2.13
C ASP A 215 12.40 -23.86 -2.41
N THR A 216 11.61 -23.49 -3.41
CA THR A 216 11.26 -22.10 -3.73
C THR A 216 10.31 -21.46 -2.72
N VAL A 217 9.94 -22.13 -1.63
CA VAL A 217 9.27 -21.49 -0.48
C VAL A 217 10.31 -20.96 0.50
N ASP A 218 11.34 -21.75 0.79
CA ASP A 218 12.31 -21.48 1.86
C ASP A 218 13.61 -20.81 1.35
N GLU A 219 13.99 -21.03 0.09
CA GLU A 219 15.29 -20.62 -0.46
C GLU A 219 15.25 -19.38 -1.36
N MET A 220 14.07 -18.77 -1.50
CA MET A 220 13.88 -17.59 -2.34
C MET A 220 14.60 -16.36 -1.80
N THR A 221 15.17 -15.61 -2.73
CA THR A 221 15.76 -14.29 -2.46
C THR A 221 14.69 -13.23 -2.69
N TRP A 222 13.74 -13.07 -1.76
CA TRP A 222 12.57 -12.18 -1.89
C TRP A 222 12.84 -10.68 -2.09
N PHE A 223 14.11 -10.29 -2.13
CA PHE A 223 14.59 -8.92 -2.36
C PHE A 223 15.44 -8.79 -3.63
N TYR A 224 15.47 -9.81 -4.50
CA TYR A 224 16.27 -9.81 -5.72
C TYR A 224 15.55 -10.51 -6.86
N GLU A 225 15.28 -9.78 -7.93
CA GLU A 225 14.81 -10.31 -9.21
C GLU A 225 16.05 -10.65 -10.04
N ARG A 226 16.24 -11.94 -10.31
CA ARG A 226 17.50 -12.48 -10.84
C ARG A 226 17.69 -12.21 -12.32
N GLU A 227 16.62 -12.24 -13.10
CA GLU A 227 16.62 -12.09 -14.55
C GLU A 227 17.18 -10.72 -14.96
N THR A 228 16.61 -9.66 -14.37
CA THR A 228 16.99 -8.26 -14.57
C THR A 228 18.10 -7.78 -13.63
N LYS A 229 18.58 -8.65 -12.73
CA LYS A 229 19.62 -8.35 -11.73
C LYS A 229 19.26 -7.15 -10.85
N THR A 230 18.01 -7.12 -10.39
CA THR A 230 17.44 -5.97 -9.70
C THR A 230 17.23 -6.28 -8.23
N LEU A 231 17.85 -5.49 -7.34
CA LEU A 231 17.44 -5.49 -5.93
C LEU A 231 16.07 -4.84 -5.80
N VAL A 232 15.18 -5.45 -5.01
CA VAL A 232 13.84 -4.94 -4.67
C VAL A 232 13.73 -4.84 -3.16
N LEU A 233 13.98 -3.65 -2.63
CA LEU A 233 13.97 -3.38 -1.18
C LEU A 233 12.66 -2.70 -0.79
N ARG A 234 12.14 -2.92 0.42
CA ARG A 234 10.92 -2.24 0.88
C ARG A 234 11.10 -1.69 2.29
N PRO A 235 10.69 -0.44 2.56
CA PRO A 235 10.60 0.03 3.94
C PRO A 235 9.66 -0.87 4.74
N THR A 236 10.06 -1.32 5.94
CA THR A 236 9.14 -2.10 6.82
C THR A 236 8.18 -1.22 7.61
N LEU A 237 8.42 0.10 7.58
CA LEU A 237 7.55 1.12 8.16
C LEU A 237 7.24 2.18 7.11
N PRO A 238 5.99 2.71 7.05
CA PRO A 238 5.67 3.84 6.20
C PRO A 238 6.58 5.04 6.49
N LEU A 239 7.18 5.57 5.43
CA LEU A 239 7.96 6.81 5.45
C LEU A 239 7.05 8.02 5.71
N ARG A 240 7.64 9.11 6.19
CA ARG A 240 6.88 10.36 6.39
C ARG A 240 6.52 10.97 5.03
N PRO A 241 5.30 11.52 4.86
CA PRO A 241 4.92 12.21 3.63
C PRO A 241 5.67 13.53 3.48
N ARG A 242 5.93 13.98 2.24
CA ARG A 242 6.64 15.24 1.94
C ARG A 242 8.04 15.36 2.55
N HIS A 243 8.76 14.23 2.66
CA HIS A 243 10.12 14.18 3.19
C HIS A 243 11.08 13.67 2.12
N THR A 244 12.30 14.19 2.13
CA THR A 244 13.37 13.73 1.23
C THR A 244 14.24 12.71 1.94
N TYR A 245 14.38 11.55 1.32
CA TYR A 245 15.23 10.46 1.78
C TYR A 245 16.40 10.26 0.82
N ALA A 246 17.54 9.80 1.32
CA ALA A 246 18.65 9.32 0.52
C ALA A 246 18.73 7.79 0.59
N VAL A 247 18.81 7.14 -0.57
CA VAL A 247 19.28 5.75 -0.63
C VAL A 247 20.79 5.78 -0.74
N VAL A 248 21.47 5.06 0.13
CA VAL A 248 22.93 5.04 0.23
C VAL A 248 23.44 3.61 0.06
N LEU A 249 24.14 3.37 -1.04
CA LEU A 249 24.87 2.14 -1.30
C LEU A 249 26.33 2.35 -0.90
N THR A 250 26.84 1.48 -0.07
CA THR A 250 28.20 1.58 0.47
C THR A 250 29.16 0.71 -0.31
N ASP A 251 30.45 0.92 -0.09
CA ASP A 251 31.50 0.02 -0.59
C ASP A 251 31.41 -1.42 -0.02
N ARG A 252 30.52 -1.67 0.96
CA ARG A 252 30.26 -3.01 1.51
C ARG A 252 29.29 -3.82 0.65
N LEU A 253 28.53 -3.20 -0.26
CA LEU A 253 27.72 -3.95 -1.22
C LEU A 253 28.65 -4.50 -2.30
N ARG A 254 28.75 -5.83 -2.41
CA ARG A 254 29.70 -6.52 -3.29
C ARG A 254 29.00 -7.24 -4.43
N GLY A 255 29.73 -7.38 -5.54
CA GLY A 255 29.40 -8.34 -6.58
C GLY A 255 29.81 -9.76 -6.23
N THR A 256 29.34 -10.73 -7.00
CA THR A 256 29.81 -12.13 -6.93
C THR A 256 31.33 -12.27 -7.20
N ASN A 257 31.95 -11.25 -7.80
CA ASN A 257 33.40 -11.11 -7.99
C ASN A 257 34.15 -10.54 -6.76
N GLY A 258 33.45 -10.23 -5.66
CA GLY A 258 33.99 -9.68 -4.42
C GLY A 258 34.37 -8.19 -4.48
N GLN A 259 34.19 -7.52 -5.61
CA GLN A 259 34.44 -6.08 -5.76
C GLN A 259 33.21 -5.26 -5.35
N SER A 260 33.42 -4.02 -4.89
CA SER A 260 32.33 -3.11 -4.52
C SER A 260 31.50 -2.74 -5.73
N VAL A 261 30.18 -2.59 -5.54
CA VAL A 261 29.31 -2.00 -6.56
C VAL A 261 29.77 -0.58 -6.92
N ARG A 262 29.41 -0.17 -8.13
CA ARG A 262 29.89 1.08 -8.73
C ARG A 262 28.76 1.99 -9.19
N SER A 263 29.02 3.28 -9.06
CA SER A 263 28.18 4.33 -9.62
C SER A 263 28.13 4.23 -11.15
N PRO A 264 27.00 4.63 -11.79
CA PRO A 264 26.96 4.84 -13.23
C PRO A 264 27.80 6.05 -13.67
N PHE A 265 28.32 6.86 -12.74
CA PHE A 265 29.11 8.05 -13.00
C PHE A 265 30.49 7.97 -12.32
N GLU A 266 31.38 8.90 -12.65
CA GLU A 266 32.61 9.11 -11.88
C GLU A 266 32.32 9.62 -10.46
N ALA A 267 31.26 10.41 -10.29
CA ALA A 267 30.76 10.82 -8.98
C ALA A 267 29.93 9.71 -8.33
N ALA A 268 29.94 9.63 -7.00
CA ALA A 268 29.11 8.69 -6.23
C ALA A 268 27.62 9.11 -6.15
N HIS A 269 27.17 10.03 -7.00
CA HIS A 269 25.77 10.48 -7.07
C HIS A 269 25.48 11.16 -8.41
N PRO A 270 24.21 11.29 -8.83
CA PRO A 270 23.84 12.18 -9.93
C PRO A 270 24.18 13.63 -9.57
N LEU A 271 24.88 14.35 -10.44
CA LEU A 271 25.27 15.75 -10.17
C LEU A 271 24.07 16.69 -9.96
N SER A 272 22.93 16.38 -10.58
CA SER A 272 21.67 17.13 -10.39
C SER A 272 21.09 17.04 -8.97
N GLN A 273 21.53 16.07 -8.16
CA GLN A 273 21.07 15.88 -6.78
C GLN A 273 22.12 16.28 -5.73
N ARG A 274 23.24 16.87 -6.15
CA ARG A 274 24.31 17.31 -5.26
C ARG A 274 23.79 18.13 -4.08
N ASP A 275 23.02 19.19 -4.33
CA ASP A 275 22.55 20.11 -3.28
C ASP A 275 21.63 19.40 -2.29
N ALA A 276 20.80 18.45 -2.75
CA ALA A 276 19.94 17.65 -1.88
C ALA A 276 20.75 16.70 -1.00
N LEU A 277 21.89 16.19 -1.48
CA LEU A 277 22.77 15.25 -0.79
C LEU A 277 23.84 15.93 0.08
N GLU A 278 24.03 17.25 -0.02
CA GLU A 278 25.03 18.01 0.75
C GLU A 278 25.00 17.70 2.27
N PRO A 279 23.83 17.58 2.94
CA PRO A 279 23.79 17.30 4.37
C PRO A 279 24.23 15.87 4.75
N LEU A 280 24.28 14.92 3.80
CA LEU A 280 24.36 13.48 4.09
C LEU A 280 25.56 13.13 4.98
N ALA A 281 26.76 13.61 4.64
CA ALA A 281 27.97 13.28 5.42
C ALA A 281 27.88 13.78 6.87
N ASP A 282 27.34 14.98 7.08
CA ASP A 282 27.11 15.54 8.42
C ASP A 282 26.04 14.75 9.19
N ARG A 283 25.01 14.24 8.49
CA ARG A 283 23.99 13.36 9.09
C ARG A 283 24.59 12.03 9.55
N LEU A 284 25.42 11.40 8.72
CA LEU A 284 26.11 10.15 9.09
C LEU A 284 27.02 10.38 10.31
N ALA A 285 27.76 11.49 10.33
CA ALA A 285 28.68 11.83 11.41
C ALA A 285 28.00 12.09 12.77
N GLN A 286 26.73 12.51 12.76
CA GLN A 286 25.93 12.72 13.98
C GLN A 286 25.50 11.42 14.65
N HIS A 287 25.52 10.30 13.92
CA HIS A 287 25.03 9.00 14.36
C HIS A 287 26.06 7.87 14.19
N PRO A 288 27.25 7.97 14.82
CA PRO A 288 28.28 6.93 14.73
C PRO A 288 27.82 5.56 15.24
N GLU A 289 26.86 5.54 16.17
CA GLU A 289 26.23 4.31 16.67
C GLU A 289 25.40 3.57 15.61
N LEU A 290 24.90 4.29 14.59
CA LEU A 290 24.10 3.72 13.50
C LEU A 290 24.92 3.46 12.24
N TYR A 291 25.96 4.27 11.98
CA TYR A 291 26.68 4.22 10.71
C TYR A 291 28.12 3.70 10.82
N GLY A 292 28.61 3.41 12.03
CA GLY A 292 29.94 2.83 12.23
C GLY A 292 31.04 3.70 11.62
N ASP A 293 31.91 3.10 10.81
CA ASP A 293 32.99 3.83 10.15
C ASP A 293 32.50 4.84 9.08
N LEU A 294 31.28 4.70 8.54
CA LEU A 294 30.72 5.71 7.60
C LEU A 294 30.52 7.06 8.27
N ALA A 295 30.25 7.10 9.57
CA ALA A 295 30.16 8.36 10.31
C ALA A 295 31.48 9.16 10.28
N THR A 296 32.60 8.48 10.02
CA THR A 296 33.92 9.11 9.91
C THR A 296 34.41 9.23 8.47
N ARG A 297 34.17 8.21 7.63
CA ARG A 297 34.58 8.18 6.24
C ARG A 297 33.70 9.06 5.34
N GLY A 298 32.44 9.25 5.71
CA GLY A 298 31.47 9.95 4.88
C GLY A 298 31.42 9.40 3.46
N TRP A 299 31.56 10.29 2.48
CA TRP A 299 31.55 9.98 1.06
C TRP A 299 32.61 8.98 0.61
N ASP A 300 33.73 8.84 1.32
CA ASP A 300 34.77 7.86 0.97
C ASP A 300 34.28 6.41 1.15
N GLY A 301 33.20 6.17 1.90
CA GLY A 301 32.58 4.85 2.07
C GLY A 301 31.32 4.62 1.24
N ILE A 302 30.93 5.58 0.40
CA ILE A 302 29.70 5.54 -0.39
C ILE A 302 30.03 5.18 -1.84
N SER A 303 29.47 4.07 -2.33
CA SER A 303 29.57 3.67 -3.74
C SER A 303 28.62 4.47 -4.62
N PHE A 304 27.40 4.67 -4.16
CA PHE A 304 26.39 5.47 -4.86
C PHE A 304 25.31 5.96 -3.90
N ALA A 305 24.84 7.19 -4.08
CA ALA A 305 23.71 7.74 -3.36
C ALA A 305 22.82 8.58 -4.28
N TRP A 306 21.52 8.54 -4.02
CA TRP A 306 20.52 9.38 -4.70
C TRP A 306 19.39 9.70 -3.73
N THR A 307 18.60 10.72 -4.07
CA THR A 307 17.44 11.12 -3.28
C THR A 307 16.13 10.77 -3.95
N PHE A 308 15.11 10.58 -3.12
CA PHE A 308 13.71 10.66 -3.54
C PHE A 308 12.88 11.39 -2.49
N THR A 309 11.83 12.09 -2.93
CA THR A 309 10.89 12.78 -2.05
C THR A 309 9.53 12.11 -2.06
N THR A 310 9.01 11.82 -0.87
CA THR A 310 7.69 11.19 -0.70
C THR A 310 6.55 12.17 -0.97
N GLN A 311 5.44 11.66 -1.53
CA GLN A 311 4.24 12.43 -1.86
C GLN A 311 3.45 12.90 -0.63
N SER A 312 2.46 13.77 -0.84
CA SER A 312 1.54 14.26 0.20
C SER A 312 0.38 13.29 0.51
N THR A 313 0.70 12.03 0.82
CA THR A 313 -0.27 10.90 0.84
C THR A 313 -1.57 11.13 1.63
N THR A 314 -1.55 11.82 2.78
CA THR A 314 -2.74 12.04 3.63
C THR A 314 -3.31 13.45 3.57
N GLN A 315 -2.66 14.39 2.87
CA GLN A 315 -3.00 15.81 2.92
C GLN A 315 -4.46 16.08 2.56
N ASP A 316 -4.97 15.44 1.50
CA ASP A 316 -6.35 15.60 1.07
C ASP A 316 -7.33 15.13 2.14
N LEU A 317 -7.08 13.97 2.76
CA LEU A 317 -7.95 13.42 3.80
C LEU A 317 -7.97 14.30 5.05
N ASP A 318 -6.80 14.80 5.45
CA ASP A 318 -6.68 15.74 6.58
C ASP A 318 -7.41 17.05 6.30
N ALA A 319 -7.30 17.58 5.07
CA ALA A 319 -7.96 18.81 4.66
C ALA A 319 -9.48 18.66 4.51
N LEU A 320 -9.96 17.56 3.92
CA LEU A 320 -11.39 17.23 3.81
C LEU A 320 -12.01 17.04 5.20
N ARG A 321 -11.32 16.32 6.09
CA ARG A 321 -11.74 16.18 7.48
C ARG A 321 -11.84 17.52 8.17
N ALA A 322 -10.82 18.38 8.08
CA ALA A 322 -10.89 19.72 8.67
C ALA A 322 -12.08 20.53 8.09
N GLY A 323 -12.30 20.42 6.79
CA GLY A 323 -13.40 21.07 6.08
C GLY A 323 -14.78 20.67 6.59
N LEU A 324 -14.99 19.38 6.88
CA LEU A 324 -16.24 18.91 7.49
C LEU A 324 -16.54 19.63 8.81
N TYR A 325 -15.53 19.97 9.61
CA TYR A 325 -15.67 20.73 10.86
C TYR A 325 -15.67 22.26 10.67
N GLY A 326 -15.58 22.75 9.44
CA GLY A 326 -15.63 24.17 9.11
C GLY A 326 -14.25 24.85 9.12
N ASP A 327 -13.17 24.07 9.13
CA ASP A 327 -11.80 24.56 9.18
C ASP A 327 -11.07 24.39 7.85
N GLY A 328 -10.05 25.23 7.63
CA GLY A 328 -9.15 25.10 6.49
C GLY A 328 -9.76 25.44 5.11
N PRO A 329 -9.06 25.09 4.02
CA PRO A 329 -9.46 25.42 2.66
C PRO A 329 -10.84 24.85 2.26
N PHE A 330 -11.21 23.71 2.82
CA PHE A 330 -12.50 23.05 2.59
C PHE A 330 -13.60 23.42 3.59
N SER A 331 -13.46 24.51 4.36
CA SER A 331 -14.44 24.94 5.37
C SER A 331 -15.89 25.07 4.87
N TRP A 332 -16.09 25.23 3.55
CA TRP A 332 -17.41 25.21 2.92
C TRP A 332 -18.13 23.85 3.05
N LEU A 333 -17.41 22.74 3.22
CA LEU A 333 -18.01 21.41 3.43
C LEU A 333 -18.91 21.38 4.66
N ALA A 334 -18.62 22.13 5.72
CA ALA A 334 -19.49 22.18 6.90
C ALA A 334 -20.87 22.78 6.62
N ALA A 335 -20.96 23.71 5.66
CA ALA A 335 -22.23 24.28 5.23
C ALA A 335 -22.99 23.36 4.27
N ASP A 336 -22.26 22.68 3.39
CA ASP A 336 -22.86 21.79 2.38
C ASP A 336 -23.24 20.42 2.97
N PHE A 337 -22.52 19.96 3.98
CA PHE A 337 -22.71 18.69 4.67
C PHE A 337 -22.81 18.94 6.19
N PRO A 338 -23.85 19.66 6.67
CA PRO A 338 -24.09 19.79 8.12
C PRO A 338 -24.25 18.39 8.74
N PRO A 339 -23.87 18.13 10.01
CA PRO A 339 -23.91 16.79 10.62
C PRO A 339 -25.33 16.28 10.93
N ASP A 340 -26.25 16.49 9.98
CA ASP A 340 -27.62 16.06 9.99
C ASP A 340 -27.72 14.58 9.64
N TYR A 341 -28.69 13.92 10.26
CA TYR A 341 -29.01 12.53 10.03
C TYR A 341 -30.51 12.31 10.22
N ALA A 342 -31.02 11.25 9.61
CA ALA A 342 -32.37 10.74 9.81
C ALA A 342 -32.31 9.34 10.43
N LEU A 343 -33.22 9.02 11.35
CA LEU A 343 -33.34 7.67 11.86
C LEU A 343 -34.22 6.83 10.93
N ALA A 344 -33.75 5.63 10.59
CA ALA A 344 -34.55 4.66 9.88
C ALA A 344 -35.71 4.18 10.77
N PRO A 345 -36.93 4.02 10.24
CA PRO A 345 -37.93 3.21 10.91
C PRO A 345 -37.39 1.79 11.08
N MET A 346 -37.45 1.26 12.30
CA MET A 346 -36.97 -0.07 12.67
C MET A 346 -38.13 -1.02 13.02
N GLN A 347 -39.28 -0.50 13.46
CA GLN A 347 -40.45 -1.31 13.81
C GLN A 347 -41.61 -1.13 12.84
N GLY A 348 -42.33 -2.24 12.60
CA GLY A 348 -43.52 -2.29 11.77
C GLY A 348 -43.57 -3.59 10.97
N GLY A 349 -44.57 -3.68 10.09
CA GLY A 349 -44.76 -4.83 9.21
C GLY A 349 -46.22 -5.00 8.84
N ARG A 350 -46.55 -6.09 8.14
CA ARG A 350 -47.93 -6.30 7.66
C ARG A 350 -48.92 -6.56 8.80
N ARG A 351 -48.42 -7.01 9.94
CA ARG A 351 -49.22 -7.45 11.10
C ARG A 351 -48.91 -6.66 12.37
N CYS A 352 -48.16 -5.57 12.28
CA CYS A 352 -47.72 -4.84 13.45
C CYS A 352 -47.68 -3.32 13.20
N GLU A 353 -48.32 -2.59 14.10
CA GLU A 353 -48.19 -1.14 14.20
C GLU A 353 -47.24 -0.80 15.36
N PRO A 354 -46.19 0.02 15.12
CA PRO A 354 -45.24 0.38 16.16
C PRO A 354 -45.86 1.31 17.20
N GLU A 355 -45.44 1.17 18.45
CA GLU A 355 -45.84 2.11 19.50
C GLU A 355 -45.28 3.53 19.23
N PRO A 356 -46.05 4.59 19.55
CA PRO A 356 -45.57 5.96 19.40
C PRO A 356 -44.25 6.19 20.15
N GLY A 357 -43.22 6.66 19.43
CA GLY A 357 -41.89 6.92 19.98
C GLY A 357 -40.93 5.72 20.01
N GLN A 358 -41.39 4.51 19.64
CA GLN A 358 -40.54 3.30 19.55
C GLN A 358 -40.16 2.95 18.10
N MET A 359 -40.74 3.64 17.12
CA MET A 359 -40.59 3.35 15.69
C MET A 359 -39.14 3.24 15.21
N TYR A 360 -38.21 4.00 15.79
CA TYR A 360 -36.84 4.16 15.28
C TYR A 360 -35.80 3.24 15.95
N ILE A 361 -36.23 2.32 16.81
CA ILE A 361 -35.33 1.35 17.45
C ILE A 361 -35.82 -0.08 17.22
N ALA A 362 -34.92 -1.01 16.96
CA ALA A 362 -35.19 -2.45 17.03
C ALA A 362 -34.91 -2.92 18.45
N PRO A 363 -35.91 -3.30 19.26
CA PRO A 363 -35.69 -3.78 20.62
C PRO A 363 -34.81 -5.03 20.62
N GLY A 364 -33.83 -5.08 21.52
CA GLY A 364 -32.79 -6.12 21.50
C GLY A 364 -33.33 -7.54 21.63
N ASP A 365 -34.36 -7.75 22.45
CA ASP A 365 -35.01 -9.06 22.60
C ASP A 365 -35.64 -9.55 21.27
N ARG A 366 -36.38 -8.68 20.59
CA ARG A 366 -36.98 -8.98 19.28
C ARG A 366 -35.94 -9.18 18.19
N PHE A 367 -34.89 -8.37 18.21
CA PHE A 367 -33.79 -8.49 17.24
C PHE A 367 -33.05 -9.81 17.42
N ILE A 368 -32.73 -10.20 18.66
CA ILE A 368 -32.10 -11.48 18.98
C ILE A 368 -32.97 -12.65 18.50
N SER A 369 -34.29 -12.60 18.76
CA SER A 369 -35.21 -13.66 18.29
C SER A 369 -35.28 -13.76 16.77
N ALA A 370 -35.22 -12.63 16.05
CA ALA A 370 -35.16 -12.63 14.59
C ALA A 370 -33.81 -13.18 14.08
N LEU A 371 -32.70 -12.77 14.70
CA LEU A 371 -31.35 -13.20 14.35
C LEU A 371 -31.15 -14.70 14.60
N GLU A 372 -31.63 -15.25 15.72
CA GLU A 372 -31.54 -16.69 16.04
C GLU A 372 -32.16 -17.57 14.95
N GLY A 373 -33.26 -17.12 14.35
CA GLY A 373 -33.94 -17.86 13.28
C GLY A 373 -33.18 -17.91 11.95
N VAL A 374 -32.21 -17.01 11.73
CA VAL A 374 -31.52 -16.87 10.43
C VAL A 374 -30.00 -16.98 10.51
N ALA A 375 -29.39 -16.73 11.66
CA ALA A 375 -27.94 -16.63 11.82
C ALA A 375 -27.19 -17.88 11.34
N GLY A 376 -27.67 -19.08 11.69
CA GLY A 376 -27.03 -20.32 11.22
C GLY A 376 -26.99 -20.46 9.70
N LEU A 377 -28.08 -20.08 9.03
CA LEU A 377 -28.19 -20.15 7.56
C LEU A 377 -27.43 -19.01 6.87
N ALA A 378 -27.62 -17.77 7.33
CA ALA A 378 -27.03 -16.59 6.69
C ALA A 378 -25.52 -16.45 6.92
N LEU A 379 -25.00 -16.97 8.03
CA LEU A 379 -23.59 -16.86 8.39
C LEU A 379 -22.82 -18.18 8.20
N GLY A 380 -23.46 -19.24 7.70
CA GLY A 380 -22.85 -20.56 7.50
C GLY A 380 -22.33 -21.22 8.79
N LEU A 381 -23.02 -20.97 9.92
CA LEU A 381 -22.59 -21.41 11.24
C LEU A 381 -23.22 -22.75 11.64
N THR A 382 -22.50 -23.55 12.43
CA THR A 382 -23.08 -24.71 13.12
C THR A 382 -24.07 -24.27 14.20
N GLU A 383 -24.89 -25.20 14.70
CA GLU A 383 -25.83 -24.93 15.80
C GLU A 383 -25.10 -24.40 17.06
N ASP A 384 -24.00 -25.05 17.44
CA ASP A 384 -23.17 -24.63 18.58
C ASP A 384 -22.55 -23.24 18.38
N GLN A 385 -22.08 -22.92 17.16
CA GLN A 385 -21.56 -21.60 16.83
C GLN A 385 -22.65 -20.54 16.86
N THR A 386 -23.82 -20.86 16.30
CA THR A 386 -24.99 -19.97 16.30
C THR A 386 -25.40 -19.63 17.73
N ALA A 387 -25.53 -20.62 18.61
CA ALA A 387 -25.88 -20.40 20.02
C ALA A 387 -24.87 -19.45 20.71
N ARG A 388 -23.57 -19.62 20.47
CA ARG A 388 -22.53 -18.72 21.03
C ARG A 388 -22.65 -17.29 20.50
N VAL A 389 -22.92 -17.12 19.20
CA VAL A 389 -23.17 -15.80 18.62
C VAL A 389 -24.38 -15.17 19.29
N ILE A 390 -25.51 -15.87 19.39
CA ILE A 390 -26.73 -15.35 20.03
C ILE A 390 -26.51 -15.00 21.51
N ASP A 391 -25.84 -15.85 22.28
CA ASP A 391 -25.51 -15.58 23.69
C ASP A 391 -24.65 -14.31 23.88
N SER A 392 -23.79 -14.01 22.89
CA SER A 392 -22.96 -12.81 22.92
C SER A 392 -23.80 -11.52 22.90
N TYR A 393 -25.01 -11.55 22.35
CA TYR A 393 -25.93 -10.41 22.30
C TYR A 393 -26.74 -10.17 23.58
N SER A 394 -26.51 -10.92 24.66
CA SER A 394 -27.25 -10.78 25.93
C SER A 394 -27.35 -9.34 26.48
N ASN A 395 -26.31 -8.53 26.26
CA ASN A 395 -26.28 -7.11 26.64
C ASN A 395 -26.81 -6.14 25.56
N LEU A 396 -27.44 -6.59 24.47
CA LEU A 396 -28.02 -5.73 23.42
C LEU A 396 -29.29 -5.02 23.92
N SER A 397 -29.26 -3.70 24.03
CA SER A 397 -30.44 -2.89 24.34
C SER A 397 -31.34 -2.74 23.12
N HIS A 398 -30.77 -2.23 22.03
CA HIS A 398 -31.48 -2.00 20.79
C HIS A 398 -30.51 -1.78 19.62
N VAL A 399 -31.04 -1.90 18.41
CA VAL A 399 -30.36 -1.57 17.16
C VAL A 399 -30.99 -0.32 16.55
N VAL A 400 -30.15 0.57 16.02
CA VAL A 400 -30.57 1.78 15.30
C VAL A 400 -29.89 1.82 13.95
N VAL A 401 -30.59 2.28 12.92
CA VAL A 401 -29.97 2.64 11.64
C VAL A 401 -30.15 4.14 11.41
N MET A 402 -29.05 4.80 11.05
CA MET A 402 -29.00 6.22 10.73
C MET A 402 -28.72 6.41 9.25
N TYR A 403 -29.47 7.29 8.58
CA TYR A 403 -29.19 7.76 7.24
C TYR A 403 -28.56 9.15 7.29
N PHE A 404 -27.51 9.38 6.50
CA PHE A 404 -26.82 10.66 6.42
C PHE A 404 -26.27 10.90 5.01
N GLU A 405 -25.99 12.17 4.68
CA GLU A 405 -25.28 12.50 3.44
C GLU A 405 -23.77 12.58 3.69
N SER A 406 -23.01 11.91 2.81
CA SER A 406 -21.55 11.97 2.73
C SER A 406 -21.09 12.71 1.47
N PRO A 407 -20.00 13.49 1.52
CA PRO A 407 -19.35 13.99 0.31
C PRO A 407 -18.80 12.81 -0.51
N PHE A 408 -19.13 12.78 -1.80
CA PHE A 408 -18.70 11.73 -2.72
C PHE A 408 -17.81 12.32 -3.83
N LEU A 409 -16.61 11.77 -4.01
CA LEU A 409 -15.54 12.36 -4.83
C LEU A 409 -15.18 11.52 -6.08
N LEU A 410 -15.95 10.48 -6.37
CA LEU A 410 -15.78 9.60 -7.54
C LEU A 410 -16.84 9.89 -8.62
N GLY A 411 -17.17 11.16 -8.85
CA GLY A 411 -18.17 11.55 -9.85
C GLY A 411 -19.61 11.47 -9.32
N ASP A 412 -20.51 10.80 -10.05
CA ASP A 412 -21.91 10.57 -9.64
C ASP A 412 -22.02 9.15 -9.07
N PRO A 413 -22.43 8.97 -7.80
CA PRO A 413 -22.49 7.65 -7.15
C PRO A 413 -23.39 6.64 -7.88
N LYS A 414 -24.30 7.08 -8.76
CA LYS A 414 -25.18 6.19 -9.53
C LYS A 414 -24.58 5.72 -10.85
N THR A 415 -23.46 6.30 -11.26
CA THR A 415 -22.82 6.01 -12.55
C THR A 415 -21.30 5.99 -12.42
N THR A 416 -20.77 5.76 -11.22
CA THR A 416 -19.33 5.64 -10.97
C THR A 416 -18.75 4.54 -11.83
N ASP A 417 -17.66 4.82 -12.53
CA ASP A 417 -16.96 3.89 -13.42
C ASP A 417 -15.48 3.75 -13.03
N LEU A 418 -14.81 2.72 -13.55
CA LEU A 418 -13.42 2.38 -13.24
C LEU A 418 -12.41 3.51 -13.55
N PRO A 419 -12.60 4.39 -14.55
CA PRO A 419 -11.71 5.52 -14.76
C PRO A 419 -11.89 6.67 -13.75
N ASP A 420 -12.97 6.69 -12.98
CA ASP A 420 -13.26 7.76 -12.04
C ASP A 420 -12.29 7.75 -10.86
N THR A 421 -11.76 8.94 -10.56
CA THR A 421 -10.72 9.17 -9.56
C THR A 421 -10.96 10.51 -8.87
N TRP A 422 -10.40 10.69 -7.69
CA TRP A 422 -10.53 11.93 -6.94
C TRP A 422 -9.88 13.10 -7.69
N ARG A 423 -10.64 14.17 -7.90
CA ARG A 423 -10.14 15.45 -8.42
C ARG A 423 -10.11 16.49 -7.29
N VAL A 424 -9.00 16.53 -6.55
CA VAL A 424 -8.84 17.34 -5.33
C VAL A 424 -7.60 18.24 -5.41
N ASP A 425 -7.77 19.51 -5.05
CA ASP A 425 -6.72 20.49 -4.78
C ASP A 425 -6.89 20.98 -3.34
N ALA A 426 -6.20 20.32 -2.41
CA ALA A 426 -6.34 20.58 -0.98
C ALA A 426 -5.83 21.96 -0.54
N ASP A 427 -4.81 22.49 -1.22
CA ASP A 427 -4.25 23.80 -0.88
C ASP A 427 -5.23 24.94 -1.24
N ARG A 428 -5.96 24.79 -2.35
CA ARG A 428 -6.97 25.77 -2.80
C ARG A 428 -8.38 25.46 -2.33
N GLY A 429 -8.60 24.32 -1.67
CA GLY A 429 -9.91 23.89 -1.19
C GLY A 429 -10.91 23.63 -2.31
N ARG A 430 -10.44 23.06 -3.43
CA ARG A 430 -11.29 22.72 -4.59
C ARG A 430 -11.37 21.21 -4.74
N ALA A 431 -12.58 20.69 -4.93
CA ALA A 431 -12.81 19.30 -5.25
C ALA A 431 -14.08 19.17 -6.11
N GLU A 432 -14.13 18.15 -6.95
CA GLU A 432 -15.38 17.70 -7.55
C GLU A 432 -16.12 16.85 -6.53
N VAL A 433 -17.28 17.32 -6.07
CA VAL A 433 -18.02 16.71 -4.97
C VAL A 433 -19.49 16.56 -5.35
N SER A 434 -19.98 15.34 -5.28
CA SER A 434 -21.40 15.01 -5.30
C SER A 434 -21.86 14.55 -3.91
N ARG A 435 -23.11 14.08 -3.81
CA ARG A 435 -23.73 13.68 -2.55
C ARG A 435 -24.16 12.24 -2.66
N GLU A 436 -23.85 11.48 -1.62
CA GLU A 436 -24.36 10.13 -1.48
C GLU A 436 -25.07 9.99 -0.14
N ALA A 437 -26.25 9.36 -0.17
CA ALA A 437 -26.96 8.99 1.04
C ALA A 437 -26.46 7.63 1.50
N MET A 438 -26.01 7.55 2.75
CA MET A 438 -25.44 6.35 3.35
C MET A 438 -26.18 5.96 4.60
N SER A 439 -26.06 4.68 4.98
CA SER A 439 -26.57 4.16 6.24
C SER A 439 -25.42 3.75 7.18
N MET A 440 -25.66 3.92 8.49
CA MET A 440 -24.84 3.33 9.55
C MET A 440 -25.75 2.52 10.48
N ILE A 441 -25.33 1.29 10.78
CA ILE A 441 -25.97 0.43 11.76
C ILE A 441 -25.25 0.60 13.10
N LEU A 442 -25.99 0.82 14.18
CA LEU A 442 -25.48 0.95 15.54
C LEU A 442 -26.14 -0.06 16.48
N PHE A 443 -25.33 -0.91 17.10
CA PHE A 443 -25.73 -1.83 18.15
C PHE A 443 -25.43 -1.21 19.51
N VAL A 444 -26.46 -0.99 20.32
CA VAL A 444 -26.36 -0.25 21.58
C VAL A 444 -26.48 -1.19 22.79
N PRO A 445 -25.53 -1.19 23.74
CA PRO A 445 -25.61 -2.04 24.92
C PRO A 445 -26.64 -1.54 25.95
N LYS A 446 -27.09 -2.43 26.85
CA LYS A 446 -27.96 -2.08 27.99
C LYS A 446 -27.15 -1.48 29.13
N GLU A 447 -26.04 -2.11 29.45
CA GLU A 447 -25.17 -1.77 30.58
C GLU A 447 -23.80 -1.28 30.11
N GLY A 448 -23.19 -0.36 30.87
CA GLY A 448 -21.86 0.20 30.58
C GLY A 448 -21.72 1.67 31.00
N VAL A 449 -20.55 2.25 30.74
CA VAL A 449 -20.31 3.70 30.91
C VAL A 449 -21.08 4.45 29.83
N GLN A 450 -21.79 5.52 30.21
CA GLN A 450 -22.55 6.38 29.29
C GLN A 450 -21.87 7.75 29.13
N PRO A 451 -21.84 8.34 27.91
CA PRO A 451 -22.20 7.70 26.63
C PRO A 451 -21.29 6.50 26.35
N HIS A 452 -21.85 5.45 25.75
CA HIS A 452 -21.10 4.24 25.45
C HIS A 452 -19.90 4.55 24.55
N PRO A 453 -18.70 4.00 24.82
CA PRO A 453 -17.63 4.00 23.84
C PRO A 453 -18.12 3.25 22.58
N VAL A 454 -17.70 3.73 21.42
CA VAL A 454 -18.09 3.16 20.12
C VAL A 454 -16.88 2.48 19.48
N ALA A 455 -17.03 1.22 19.12
CA ALA A 455 -16.13 0.50 18.23
C ALA A 455 -16.67 0.58 16.80
N PHE A 456 -15.89 1.14 15.88
CA PHE A 456 -16.18 1.08 14.46
C PHE A 456 -15.57 -0.19 13.87
N TYR A 457 -16.39 -0.98 13.18
CA TYR A 457 -15.92 -2.13 12.44
C TYR A 457 -15.94 -1.82 10.94
N VAL A 458 -14.81 -2.08 10.28
CA VAL A 458 -14.64 -1.98 8.84
C VAL A 458 -14.58 -3.40 8.28
N HIS A 459 -15.55 -3.78 7.45
CA HIS A 459 -15.62 -5.11 6.85
C HIS A 459 -14.54 -5.32 5.79
N GLY A 460 -14.23 -6.58 5.48
CA GLY A 460 -13.31 -6.97 4.42
C GLY A 460 -13.87 -6.71 3.02
N TYR A 461 -12.99 -6.75 2.02
CA TYR A 461 -13.32 -6.35 0.64
C TYR A 461 -14.39 -7.23 -0.04
N GLY A 462 -14.41 -8.53 0.24
CA GLY A 462 -15.37 -9.46 -0.37
C GLY A 462 -16.65 -9.61 0.44
N SER A 463 -16.86 -8.73 1.42
CA SER A 463 -17.92 -8.86 2.42
C SER A 463 -18.86 -7.65 2.41
N ALA A 464 -19.52 -7.37 3.53
CA ALA A 464 -20.51 -6.30 3.65
C ALA A 464 -20.70 -5.88 5.11
N SER A 465 -21.53 -4.88 5.34
CA SER A 465 -21.94 -4.41 6.67
C SER A 465 -22.54 -5.50 7.58
N ALA A 466 -22.92 -6.67 7.06
CA ALA A 466 -23.38 -7.81 7.86
C ALA A 466 -22.25 -8.71 8.42
N GLU A 467 -21.04 -8.66 7.85
CA GLU A 467 -19.85 -9.38 8.36
C GLU A 467 -19.64 -9.25 9.88
N PRO A 468 -19.80 -8.06 10.49
CA PRO A 468 -19.42 -7.84 11.87
C PRO A 468 -20.46 -8.35 12.87
N LEU A 469 -21.58 -8.96 12.42
CA LEU A 469 -22.64 -9.43 13.32
C LEU A 469 -22.11 -10.41 14.40
N PRO A 470 -21.25 -11.39 14.12
CA PRO A 470 -20.66 -12.22 15.17
C PRO A 470 -19.77 -11.44 16.15
N PHE A 471 -19.16 -10.34 15.70
CA PHE A 471 -18.26 -9.51 16.50
C PHE A 471 -18.99 -8.51 17.39
N ALA A 472 -20.11 -7.94 16.92
CA ALA A 472 -20.85 -6.90 17.62
C ALA A 472 -21.32 -7.36 19.00
N GLY A 473 -21.78 -8.60 19.14
CA GLY A 473 -22.20 -9.16 20.43
C GLY A 473 -21.09 -9.16 21.48
N TYR A 474 -19.86 -9.53 21.12
CA TYR A 474 -18.72 -9.50 22.04
C TYR A 474 -18.39 -8.09 22.53
N MET A 475 -18.47 -7.08 21.67
CA MET A 475 -18.30 -5.68 22.07
C MET A 475 -19.39 -5.22 23.03
N LEU A 476 -20.64 -5.61 22.79
CA LEU A 476 -21.76 -5.30 23.66
C LEU A 476 -21.57 -5.86 25.07
N GLN A 477 -21.00 -7.06 25.23
CA GLN A 477 -20.70 -7.64 26.55
C GLN A 477 -19.72 -6.79 27.38
N HIS A 478 -18.88 -5.98 26.71
CA HIS A 478 -17.97 -5.04 27.36
C HIS A 478 -18.55 -3.64 27.52
N GLY A 479 -19.84 -3.44 27.24
CA GLY A 479 -20.52 -2.14 27.31
C GLY A 479 -20.06 -1.16 26.23
N VAL A 480 -19.53 -1.69 25.11
CA VAL A 480 -19.07 -0.95 23.92
C VAL A 480 -20.16 -1.06 22.85
N ALA A 481 -20.61 0.09 22.34
CA ALA A 481 -21.51 0.12 21.18
C ALA A 481 -20.72 -0.18 19.91
N THR A 482 -21.35 -0.86 18.95
CA THR A 482 -20.68 -1.25 17.70
C THR A 482 -21.35 -0.55 16.53
N ALA A 483 -20.57 0.19 15.75
CA ALA A 483 -21.01 0.90 14.55
C ALA A 483 -20.38 0.27 13.30
N MET A 484 -21.16 0.20 12.22
CA MET A 484 -20.71 -0.30 10.91
C MET A 484 -21.48 0.38 9.78
N LEU A 485 -20.83 0.49 8.64
CA LEU A 485 -21.37 1.00 7.38
C LEU A 485 -20.79 0.17 6.23
N ASN A 486 -21.44 0.20 5.07
CA ASN A 486 -20.87 -0.36 3.86
C ASN A 486 -19.77 0.57 3.32
N ALA A 487 -18.63 -0.01 2.96
CA ALA A 487 -17.62 0.66 2.13
C ALA A 487 -18.19 0.94 0.73
N GLU A 488 -17.47 1.74 -0.07
CA GLU A 488 -17.92 2.06 -1.42
C GLU A 488 -18.11 0.81 -2.29
N GLY A 489 -19.25 0.73 -2.98
CA GLY A 489 -19.64 -0.41 -3.81
C GLY A 489 -19.97 -1.71 -3.04
N HIS A 490 -20.17 -1.65 -1.72
CA HIS A 490 -20.45 -2.85 -0.91
C HIS A 490 -21.90 -2.93 -0.43
N GLY A 491 -22.39 -4.17 -0.28
CA GLY A 491 -23.75 -4.48 0.15
C GLY A 491 -23.90 -5.97 0.42
N VAL A 492 -24.96 -6.38 1.12
CA VAL A 492 -25.11 -7.78 1.53
C VAL A 492 -25.66 -8.63 0.37
N PRO A 493 -24.88 -9.58 -0.19
CA PRO A 493 -25.34 -10.40 -1.31
C PRO A 493 -26.21 -11.54 -0.79
N LEU A 494 -27.54 -11.38 -0.85
CA LEU A 494 -28.50 -12.42 -0.47
C LEU A 494 -29.38 -12.79 -1.67
N ASP A 495 -29.54 -14.09 -1.93
CA ASP A 495 -30.51 -14.57 -2.91
C ASP A 495 -31.96 -14.34 -2.47
N ASP A 496 -32.87 -14.37 -3.45
CA ASP A 496 -34.31 -14.19 -3.21
C ASP A 496 -34.86 -15.15 -2.15
N GLY A 497 -34.36 -16.39 -2.08
CA GLY A 497 -34.79 -17.38 -1.11
C GLY A 497 -34.46 -16.97 0.32
N LEU A 498 -33.21 -16.57 0.56
CA LEU A 498 -32.72 -16.13 1.85
C LEU A 498 -33.32 -14.76 2.24
N LEU A 499 -33.47 -13.83 1.30
CA LEU A 499 -34.18 -12.57 1.51
C LEU A 499 -35.61 -12.78 2.00
N ASN A 500 -36.34 -13.75 1.42
CA ASN A 500 -37.69 -14.09 1.86
C ASN A 500 -37.71 -14.70 3.27
N ILE A 501 -36.71 -15.51 3.64
CA ILE A 501 -36.57 -16.07 4.99
C ILE A 501 -36.29 -14.96 6.01
N VAL A 502 -35.31 -14.08 5.72
CA VAL A 502 -34.98 -12.91 6.55
C VAL A 502 -36.23 -12.05 6.75
N GLY A 503 -36.92 -11.69 5.65
CA GLY A 503 -38.12 -10.85 5.69
C GLY A 503 -39.24 -11.46 6.53
N SER A 504 -39.46 -12.78 6.42
CA SER A 504 -40.48 -13.51 7.20
C SER A 504 -40.15 -13.52 8.70
N LEU A 505 -38.89 -13.81 9.06
CA LEU A 505 -38.46 -13.86 10.46
C LEU A 505 -38.52 -12.49 11.12
N PHE A 506 -38.09 -11.44 10.40
CA PHE A 506 -38.17 -10.07 10.91
C PHE A 506 -39.63 -9.56 10.97
N ASP A 507 -40.51 -9.88 10.01
CA ASP A 507 -41.95 -9.54 10.10
C ASP A 507 -42.61 -10.21 11.32
N SER A 508 -42.26 -11.47 11.62
CA SER A 508 -42.80 -12.17 12.79
C SER A 508 -42.45 -11.51 14.13
N ASN A 509 -41.37 -10.71 14.14
CA ASN A 509 -40.89 -9.94 15.29
C ASN A 509 -41.26 -8.44 15.22
N CYS A 510 -42.10 -8.01 14.27
CA CYS A 510 -42.42 -6.59 14.05
C CYS A 510 -41.21 -5.73 13.64
N LEU A 511 -40.26 -6.32 12.91
CA LEU A 511 -39.00 -5.71 12.52
C LEU A 511 -38.78 -5.67 10.99
N THR A 512 -39.84 -5.75 10.17
CA THR A 512 -39.67 -5.67 8.70
C THR A 512 -38.85 -4.46 8.26
N PRO A 513 -39.08 -3.25 8.81
CA PRO A 513 -38.25 -2.08 8.45
C PRO A 513 -36.78 -2.23 8.86
N SER A 514 -36.48 -2.94 9.97
CA SER A 514 -35.10 -3.21 10.39
C SER A 514 -34.35 -4.07 9.38
N ALA A 515 -34.98 -5.12 8.84
CA ALA A 515 -34.34 -5.97 7.84
C ALA A 515 -33.97 -5.14 6.60
N ASN A 516 -34.91 -4.33 6.10
CA ASN A 516 -34.66 -3.45 4.95
C ASN A 516 -33.54 -2.44 5.23
N ALA A 517 -33.53 -1.83 6.41
CA ALA A 517 -32.53 -0.82 6.76
C ALA A 517 -31.13 -1.39 6.97
N ILE A 518 -31.01 -2.64 7.44
CA ILE A 518 -29.72 -3.33 7.63
C ILE A 518 -29.16 -3.85 6.30
N LEU A 519 -30.03 -4.31 5.41
CA LEU A 519 -29.65 -4.82 4.09
C LEU A 519 -29.41 -3.72 3.04
N ASP A 520 -29.77 -2.47 3.36
CA ASP A 520 -29.52 -1.32 2.49
C ASP A 520 -28.00 -1.13 2.29
N GLY A 521 -27.58 -1.05 1.03
CA GLY A 521 -26.17 -1.06 0.65
C GLY A 521 -25.91 -0.32 -0.66
N ARG A 522 -24.64 -0.34 -1.07
CA ARG A 522 -24.09 0.40 -2.22
C ARG A 522 -23.67 -0.53 -3.36
N ALA A 523 -23.76 -1.84 -3.18
CA ALA A 523 -23.43 -2.82 -4.21
C ALA A 523 -24.52 -2.88 -5.28
N GLU A 524 -24.09 -3.09 -6.53
CA GLU A 524 -24.95 -3.25 -7.70
C GLU A 524 -24.76 -4.65 -8.31
N ASP A 525 -25.78 -5.14 -9.01
CA ASP A 525 -25.69 -6.37 -9.82
C ASP A 525 -25.04 -6.02 -11.16
N ILE A 526 -23.73 -6.25 -11.27
CA ILE A 526 -22.92 -5.88 -12.44
C ILE A 526 -22.94 -7.00 -13.48
N ASP A 527 -22.97 -8.27 -13.06
CA ASP A 527 -22.93 -9.41 -13.97
C ASP A 527 -24.32 -9.88 -14.47
N GLY A 528 -25.39 -9.38 -13.85
CA GLY A 528 -26.77 -9.61 -14.23
C GLY A 528 -27.33 -10.96 -13.75
N ASP A 529 -26.74 -11.59 -12.74
CA ASP A 529 -27.19 -12.87 -12.20
C ASP A 529 -28.36 -12.74 -11.19
N GLY A 530 -28.71 -11.50 -10.80
CA GLY A 530 -29.77 -11.18 -9.85
C GLY A 530 -29.29 -11.00 -8.41
N LEU A 531 -27.99 -11.11 -8.14
CA LEU A 531 -27.36 -10.82 -6.86
C LEU A 531 -26.54 -9.52 -6.96
N VAL A 532 -26.37 -8.83 -5.85
CA VAL A 532 -25.48 -7.66 -5.82
C VAL A 532 -24.03 -8.12 -5.70
N ASP A 533 -23.13 -7.46 -6.44
CA ASP A 533 -21.71 -7.75 -6.47
C ASP A 533 -20.96 -6.87 -5.46
N SER A 534 -20.86 -7.34 -4.21
CA SER A 534 -20.22 -6.56 -3.15
C SER A 534 -18.73 -6.36 -3.42
N GLY A 535 -18.29 -5.10 -3.53
CA GLY A 535 -16.89 -4.72 -3.62
C GLY A 535 -16.21 -5.05 -4.96
N VAL A 536 -16.98 -5.37 -6.01
CA VAL A 536 -16.42 -5.81 -7.31
C VAL A 536 -15.48 -4.79 -7.97
N ASN A 537 -15.76 -3.50 -7.81
CA ASN A 537 -14.91 -2.41 -8.34
C ASN A 537 -13.85 -1.92 -7.33
N PHE A 538 -13.74 -2.55 -6.16
CA PHE A 538 -12.86 -2.06 -5.09
C PHE A 538 -11.38 -2.36 -5.35
N TRP A 539 -11.06 -3.55 -5.88
CA TRP A 539 -9.69 -3.94 -6.26
C TRP A 539 -9.64 -4.27 -7.76
N THR A 540 -9.17 -3.31 -8.56
CA THR A 540 -9.10 -3.46 -10.02
C THR A 540 -7.74 -3.06 -10.57
N ALA A 541 -7.52 -3.33 -11.86
CA ALA A 541 -6.34 -2.86 -12.58
C ALA A 541 -6.24 -1.32 -12.63
N TYR A 542 -7.34 -0.59 -12.43
CA TYR A 542 -7.35 0.87 -12.33
C TYR A 542 -6.83 1.29 -10.94
N VAL A 543 -5.51 1.24 -10.75
CA VAL A 543 -4.86 1.42 -9.43
C VAL A 543 -5.23 2.72 -8.71
N PHE A 544 -5.53 3.79 -9.43
CA PHE A 544 -5.97 5.07 -8.86
C PHE A 544 -7.42 5.04 -8.40
N HIS A 545 -8.31 4.33 -9.11
CA HIS A 545 -9.67 4.07 -8.67
C HIS A 545 -9.65 3.23 -7.40
N THR A 546 -8.91 2.11 -7.40
CA THR A 546 -8.66 1.29 -6.22
C THR A 546 -8.20 2.13 -5.02
N ARG A 547 -7.20 3.00 -5.20
CA ARG A 547 -6.74 3.94 -4.16
C ARG A 547 -7.86 4.84 -3.66
N ASP A 548 -8.63 5.43 -4.57
CA ASP A 548 -9.59 6.48 -4.24
C ASP A 548 -10.92 5.93 -3.70
N VAL A 549 -11.31 4.71 -4.04
CA VAL A 549 -12.43 3.97 -3.42
C VAL A 549 -12.14 3.65 -1.96
N VAL A 550 -10.90 3.24 -1.64
CA VAL A 550 -10.44 3.08 -0.25
C VAL A 550 -10.52 4.42 0.49
N ARG A 551 -10.05 5.51 -0.13
CA ARG A 551 -10.08 6.86 0.46
C ARG A 551 -11.50 7.39 0.64
N GLN A 552 -12.42 7.10 -0.29
CA GLN A 552 -13.85 7.42 -0.18
C GLN A 552 -14.44 6.75 1.06
N SER A 553 -14.17 5.45 1.23
CA SER A 553 -14.60 4.73 2.42
C SER A 553 -14.05 5.36 3.70
N VAL A 554 -12.80 5.81 3.72
CA VAL A 554 -12.23 6.55 4.87
C VAL A 554 -12.94 7.89 5.13
N LEU A 555 -13.25 8.66 4.08
CA LEU A 555 -13.99 9.92 4.20
C LEU A 555 -15.40 9.70 4.78
N ASP A 556 -16.09 8.63 4.36
CA ASP A 556 -17.40 8.25 4.88
C ASP A 556 -17.32 7.91 6.38
N HIS A 557 -16.25 7.23 6.81
CA HIS A 557 -15.99 6.98 8.22
C HIS A 557 -15.72 8.27 9.01
N MET A 558 -14.92 9.20 8.45
CA MET A 558 -14.71 10.51 9.08
C MET A 558 -16.01 11.28 9.24
N ARG A 559 -16.89 11.19 8.24
CA ARG A 559 -18.20 11.83 8.22
C ARG A 559 -19.12 11.28 9.29
N VAL A 560 -19.25 9.97 9.42
CA VAL A 560 -20.11 9.38 10.46
C VAL A 560 -19.57 9.61 11.87
N ILE A 561 -18.23 9.61 12.04
CA ILE A 561 -17.59 9.97 13.32
C ILE A 561 -17.90 11.42 13.71
N GLN A 562 -17.95 12.34 12.73
CA GLN A 562 -18.37 13.71 12.98
C GLN A 562 -19.80 13.78 13.51
N ILE A 563 -20.73 13.07 12.87
CA ILE A 563 -22.15 13.04 13.27
C ILE A 563 -22.31 12.49 14.68
N LEU A 564 -21.60 11.40 15.04
CA LEU A 564 -21.67 10.84 16.38
C LEU A 564 -21.08 11.75 17.48
N ARG A 565 -20.24 12.72 17.11
CA ARG A 565 -19.61 13.67 18.04
C ARG A 565 -20.37 14.98 18.19
N SER A 566 -21.32 15.28 17.30
CA SER A 566 -22.03 16.56 17.23
C SER A 566 -23.10 16.76 18.31
#